data_AF-A0A4R5DYU6-F1
#
_entry.id   AF-A0A4R5DYU6-F1
#
_cell.length_a   1.000
_cell.length_b   1.000
_cell.length_c   1.000
_cell.angle_alpha   90.00
_cell.angle_beta   90.00
_cell.angle_gamma   90.00
#
_symmetry.space_group_name_H-M   'P 1'
#
loop_
_entity.id
_entity.type
_entity.pdbx_description
1 polymer ?
#
loop_
_entity_poly.entity_id
_entity_poly.type
_entity_poly.pdbx_seq_one_letter_code
_entity_poly.pdbx_strand_id
1 'polypeptide(L)'
;MDLSTITVDDFKSLFSRDFPFLPTLVNTKTYKLGAVVYYTPTETFYTSLANSNTALPTDVTKWSVNADEDINDYVSDTDITRAMAEARIIFNQDLFGDDDTIKMMYLYLTAHFLVNDIRTAGNSFGGASYSVASRSVGNVSESYAIPKAYADNPTYSFLTQSGYGTKYLTLLIPRLIGGVSWVAGATRP
;
A
#
# COMPACT_ATOMS: atom_id res chain seq x y z
N MET A 1 -19.54 -4.24 -6.02
CA MET A 1 -18.54 -3.45 -6.75
C MET A 1 -17.85 -4.25 -7.85
N ASP A 2 -17.39 -3.61 -8.93
CA ASP A 2 -16.40 -4.19 -9.85
C ASP A 2 -14.99 -3.75 -9.42
N LEU A 3 -14.09 -4.71 -9.14
CA LEU A 3 -12.71 -4.44 -8.72
C LEU A 3 -11.87 -3.77 -9.83
N SER A 4 -12.33 -3.77 -11.08
CA SER A 4 -11.67 -3.08 -12.19
C SER A 4 -11.83 -1.56 -12.12
N THR A 5 -12.78 -1.04 -11.34
CA THR A 5 -13.01 0.40 -11.19
C THR A 5 -12.10 1.05 -10.15
N ILE A 6 -11.39 0.26 -9.34
CA ILE A 6 -10.43 0.77 -8.35
C ILE A 6 -9.10 1.03 -9.08
N THR A 7 -8.60 2.25 -8.96
CA THR A 7 -7.45 2.76 -9.71
C THR A 7 -6.19 2.91 -8.84
N VAL A 8 -5.04 3.11 -9.49
CA VAL A 8 -3.77 3.47 -8.80
C VAL A 8 -3.91 4.78 -8.03
N ASP A 9 -4.69 5.74 -8.54
CA ASP A 9 -4.92 7.01 -7.85
C ASP A 9 -5.71 6.83 -6.54
N ASP A 10 -6.66 5.88 -6.51
CA ASP A 10 -7.36 5.52 -5.28
C ASP A 10 -6.41 4.98 -4.21
N PHE A 11 -5.43 4.16 -4.64
CA PHE A 11 -4.38 3.63 -3.77
C PHE A 11 -3.50 4.76 -3.22
N LYS A 12 -2.99 5.63 -4.09
CA LYS A 12 -2.16 6.78 -3.71
C LYS A 12 -2.90 7.75 -2.79
N SER A 13 -4.20 7.94 -3.00
CA SER A 13 -5.03 8.78 -2.15
C SER A 13 -5.17 8.21 -0.74
N LEU A 14 -5.42 6.90 -0.61
CA LEU A 14 -5.57 6.25 0.69
C LEU A 14 -4.25 6.19 1.47
N PHE A 15 -3.13 5.94 0.78
CA PHE A 15 -1.82 5.70 1.38
C PHE A 15 -0.80 6.83 1.15
N SER A 16 -1.28 8.06 0.97
CA SER A 16 -0.47 9.24 0.62
C SER A 16 0.74 9.53 1.53
N ARG A 17 0.73 9.03 2.78
CA ARG A 17 1.81 9.21 3.76
C ARG A 17 2.64 7.96 4.00
N ASP A 18 2.18 6.83 3.51
CA ASP A 18 2.63 5.51 3.92
C ASP A 18 3.74 4.97 3.00
N PHE A 19 3.74 5.39 1.74
CA PHE A 19 4.73 5.00 0.74
C PHE A 19 5.45 6.22 0.14
N PRO A 20 6.75 6.11 -0.16
CA PRO A 20 7.46 7.11 -0.94
C PRO A 20 7.08 6.96 -2.42
N PHE A 21 5.96 7.54 -2.83
CA PHE A 21 5.56 7.55 -4.24
C PHE A 21 6.48 8.45 -5.07
N LEU A 22 6.73 8.06 -6.32
CA LEU A 22 7.54 8.85 -7.24
C LEU A 22 6.92 10.25 -7.44
N PRO A 23 7.62 11.35 -7.11
CA PRO A 23 7.08 12.70 -7.18
C PRO A 23 7.06 13.22 -8.63
N THR A 24 6.24 12.61 -9.48
CA THR A 24 6.14 12.97 -10.90
C THR A 24 5.65 14.42 -11.06
N LEU A 25 6.23 15.16 -12.02
CA LEU A 25 5.79 16.50 -12.36
C LEU A 25 4.32 16.50 -12.81
N VAL A 26 3.51 17.36 -12.19
CA VAL A 26 2.13 17.62 -12.55
C VAL A 26 2.02 19.07 -13.03
N ASN A 27 1.75 19.26 -14.32
CA ASN A 27 1.77 20.58 -14.97
C ASN A 27 0.79 21.60 -14.37
N THR A 28 -0.25 21.14 -13.67
CA THR A 28 -1.26 21.98 -13.02
C THR A 28 -0.93 22.32 -11.57
N LYS A 29 0.13 21.72 -11.00
CA LYS A 29 0.52 21.90 -9.60
C LYS A 29 1.58 22.98 -9.47
N THR A 30 1.42 23.78 -8.42
CA THR A 30 2.38 24.81 -8.03
C THR A 30 3.38 24.24 -7.02
N TYR A 31 4.67 24.41 -7.28
CA TYR A 31 5.74 23.88 -6.44
C TYR A 31 6.37 24.97 -5.56
N LYS A 32 6.75 24.58 -4.34
CA LYS A 32 7.46 25.44 -3.38
C LYS A 32 8.97 25.35 -3.63
N LEU A 33 9.71 26.32 -3.11
CA LEU A 33 11.18 26.27 -3.08
C LEU A 33 11.65 24.97 -2.42
N GLY A 34 12.59 24.27 -3.03
CA GLY A 34 13.15 23.01 -2.54
C GLY A 34 12.29 21.78 -2.80
N ALA A 35 11.14 21.90 -3.47
CA ALA A 35 10.35 20.72 -3.87
C ALA A 35 11.07 19.94 -4.97
N VAL A 36 11.14 18.61 -4.82
CA VAL A 36 11.74 17.71 -5.81
C VAL A 36 10.66 17.09 -6.67
N VAL A 37 10.91 17.00 -7.98
CA VAL A 37 10.02 16.39 -8.96
C VAL A 37 10.80 15.54 -9.96
N TYR A 38 10.18 14.44 -10.40
CA TYR A 38 10.67 13.62 -11.49
C TYR A 38 10.05 14.07 -12.82
N TYR A 39 10.87 14.28 -13.84
CA TYR A 39 10.43 14.67 -15.18
C TYR A 39 10.63 13.53 -16.17
N THR A 40 9.53 12.85 -16.52
CA THR A 40 9.52 11.67 -17.39
C THR A 40 10.26 11.84 -18.72
N PRO A 41 10.15 12.98 -19.45
CA PRO A 41 10.81 13.12 -20.74
C PRO A 41 12.34 13.14 -20.69
N THR A 42 12.95 13.54 -19.58
CA THR A 42 14.40 13.58 -19.42
C THR A 42 14.92 12.53 -18.44
N GLU A 43 14.01 11.77 -17.83
CA GLU A 43 14.29 10.72 -16.84
C GLU A 43 15.16 11.20 -15.65
N THR A 44 15.04 12.47 -15.27
CA THR A 44 15.86 13.11 -14.23
C THR A 44 15.01 13.78 -13.16
N PHE A 45 15.60 13.89 -11.96
CA PHE A 45 15.02 14.65 -10.85
C PHE A 45 15.42 16.12 -10.91
N TYR A 46 14.49 16.99 -10.54
CA TYR A 46 14.68 18.43 -10.50
C TYR A 46 14.18 19.01 -9.19
N THR A 47 14.94 19.95 -8.63
CA THR A 47 14.58 20.72 -7.43
C THR A 47 14.15 22.11 -7.82
N SER A 48 13.00 22.56 -7.31
CA SER A 48 12.47 23.90 -7.59
C SER A 48 13.29 24.98 -6.87
N LEU A 49 13.79 25.95 -7.64
CA LEU A 49 14.57 27.10 -7.15
C LEU A 49 13.71 28.33 -6.84
N ALA A 50 12.40 28.25 -7.09
CA ALA A 50 11.47 29.34 -6.85
C ALA A 50 10.24 28.88 -6.06
N ASN A 51 9.69 29.80 -5.26
CA ASN A 51 8.35 29.64 -4.71
C ASN A 51 7.30 29.90 -5.80
N SER A 52 6.23 29.14 -5.74
CA SER A 52 5.15 29.18 -6.72
C SER A 52 5.58 28.84 -8.15
N ASN A 53 6.49 27.88 -8.30
CA ASN A 53 6.99 27.46 -9.59
C ASN A 53 5.94 26.61 -10.33
N THR A 54 5.64 27.02 -11.56
CA THR A 54 4.74 26.34 -12.50
C THR A 54 5.41 26.09 -13.86
N ALA A 55 6.68 26.47 -14.00
CA ALA A 55 7.40 26.31 -15.26
C ALA A 55 7.84 24.86 -15.45
N LEU A 56 8.03 24.46 -16.70
CA LEU A 56 8.58 23.15 -17.02
C LEU A 56 10.05 23.05 -16.58
N PRO A 57 10.54 21.85 -16.19
CA PRO A 57 11.93 21.58 -15.81
C PRO A 57 13.01 21.91 -16.86
N THR A 58 12.61 22.31 -18.07
CA THR A 58 13.50 22.86 -19.11
C THR A 58 14.04 24.25 -18.78
N ASP A 59 13.39 24.98 -17.86
CA ASP A 59 13.83 26.31 -17.43
C ASP A 59 14.87 26.21 -16.30
N VAL A 60 16.15 26.31 -16.69
CA VAL A 60 17.31 26.27 -15.78
C VAL A 60 17.33 27.41 -14.75
N THR A 61 16.51 28.46 -14.91
CA THR A 61 16.42 29.55 -13.93
C THR A 61 15.52 29.19 -12.75
N LYS A 62 14.64 28.20 -12.91
CA LYS A 62 13.65 27.80 -11.91
C LYS A 62 13.84 26.38 -11.40
N TRP A 63 14.67 25.58 -12.07
CA TRP A 63 14.93 24.19 -11.74
C TRP A 63 16.42 23.87 -11.76
N SER A 64 16.89 23.14 -10.75
CA SER A 64 18.23 22.54 -10.73
C SER A 64 18.11 21.02 -10.81
N VAL A 65 18.97 20.36 -11.58
CA VAL A 65 19.03 18.89 -11.64
C VAL A 65 19.50 18.35 -10.29
N ASN A 66 18.79 17.36 -9.76
CA ASN A 66 19.21 16.58 -8.60
C ASN A 66 19.75 15.24 -9.12
N ALA A 67 21.05 15.03 -9.00
CA ALA A 67 21.72 13.81 -9.50
C ALA A 67 21.82 12.70 -8.45
N ASP A 68 21.47 12.99 -7.20
CA ASP A 68 21.63 12.07 -6.08
C ASP A 68 20.42 11.14 -5.87
N GLU A 69 19.29 11.40 -6.55
CA GLU A 69 18.06 10.60 -6.44
C GLU A 69 17.91 9.60 -7.60
N ASP A 70 17.48 8.38 -7.27
CA ASP A 70 17.20 7.30 -8.22
C ASP A 70 15.69 6.99 -8.26
N ILE A 71 15.17 6.61 -9.42
CA ILE A 71 13.78 6.16 -9.59
C ILE A 71 13.46 4.93 -8.74
N ASN A 72 14.45 4.07 -8.51
CA ASN A 72 14.30 2.82 -7.76
C ASN A 72 14.11 3.01 -6.25
N ASP A 73 14.36 4.21 -5.73
CA ASP A 73 14.08 4.54 -4.32
C ASP A 73 12.58 4.81 -4.08
N TYR A 74 11.79 4.92 -5.14
CA TYR A 74 10.37 5.25 -5.09
C TYR A 74 9.48 4.11 -5.56
N VAL A 75 8.23 4.11 -5.06
CA VAL A 75 7.18 3.21 -5.54
C VAL A 75 6.62 3.74 -6.86
N SER A 76 6.71 2.91 -7.90
CA SER A 76 6.17 3.21 -9.23
C SER A 76 4.72 2.73 -9.40
N ASP A 77 4.01 3.31 -10.37
CA ASP A 77 2.63 2.94 -10.70
C ASP A 77 2.53 1.52 -11.25
N THR A 78 3.61 1.04 -11.89
CA THR A 78 3.73 -0.33 -12.39
C THR A 78 3.74 -1.32 -11.24
N ASP A 79 4.46 -1.01 -10.15
CA ASP A 79 4.51 -1.89 -8.96
C ASP A 79 3.14 -1.95 -8.26
N ILE A 80 2.45 -0.82 -8.17
CA ILE A 80 1.08 -0.77 -7.62
C ILE A 80 0.13 -1.61 -8.50
N THR A 81 0.23 -1.48 -9.83
CA THR A 81 -0.62 -2.24 -10.76
C THR A 81 -0.39 -3.74 -10.64
N ARG A 82 0.86 -4.18 -10.46
CA ARG A 82 1.21 -5.59 -10.22
C ARG A 82 0.60 -6.09 -8.91
N ALA A 83 0.79 -5.34 -7.82
CA ALA A 83 0.23 -5.68 -6.51
C ALA A 83 -1.31 -5.73 -6.52
N MET A 84 -1.97 -4.86 -7.29
CA MET A 84 -3.42 -4.89 -7.48
C MET A 84 -3.87 -6.17 -8.21
N ALA A 85 -3.13 -6.60 -9.23
CA ALA A 85 -3.44 -7.84 -9.94
C ALA A 85 -3.33 -9.07 -9.02
N GLU A 86 -2.33 -9.11 -8.14
CA GLU A 86 -2.17 -10.18 -7.16
C GLU A 86 -3.28 -10.18 -6.10
N ALA A 87 -3.59 -9.00 -5.55
CA ALA A 87 -4.68 -8.83 -4.60
C ALA A 87 -6.02 -9.30 -5.17
N ARG A 88 -6.29 -9.01 -6.45
CA ARG A 88 -7.53 -9.39 -7.14
C ARG A 88 -7.76 -10.91 -7.19
N ILE A 89 -6.70 -11.71 -7.29
CA ILE A 89 -6.82 -13.17 -7.39
C ILE A 89 -7.32 -13.77 -6.07
N ILE A 90 -6.91 -13.18 -4.94
CA ILE A 90 -7.18 -13.73 -3.60
C ILE A 90 -8.40 -13.07 -2.94
N PHE A 91 -8.74 -11.84 -3.34
CA PHE A 91 -9.80 -11.07 -2.71
C PHE A 91 -11.20 -11.63 -3.01
N ASN A 92 -11.93 -11.98 -1.95
CA ASN A 92 -13.34 -12.36 -2.05
C ASN A 92 -14.24 -11.16 -1.72
N GLN A 93 -14.83 -10.56 -2.76
CA GLN A 93 -15.71 -9.40 -2.62
C GLN A 93 -17.05 -9.71 -1.93
N ASP A 94 -17.56 -10.95 -2.04
CA ASP A 94 -18.88 -11.34 -1.53
C ASP A 94 -18.92 -11.40 0.01
N LEU A 95 -17.75 -11.39 0.64
CA LEU A 95 -17.63 -11.32 2.09
C LEU A 95 -17.94 -9.90 2.63
N PHE A 96 -18.06 -8.91 1.75
CA PHE A 96 -18.26 -7.52 2.11
C PHE A 96 -19.58 -6.99 1.53
N GLY A 97 -20.35 -6.28 2.35
CA GLY A 97 -21.70 -5.82 1.98
C GLY A 97 -21.75 -4.48 1.25
N ASP A 98 -20.79 -3.59 1.47
CA ASP A 98 -20.78 -2.23 0.95
C ASP A 98 -19.54 -1.95 0.09
N ASP A 99 -19.73 -1.17 -0.99
CA ASP A 99 -18.69 -0.87 -1.99
C ASP A 99 -17.50 -0.09 -1.38
N ASP A 100 -17.75 0.78 -0.39
CA ASP A 100 -16.69 1.53 0.30
C ASP A 100 -15.78 0.61 1.13
N THR A 101 -16.36 -0.35 1.87
CA THR A 101 -15.58 -1.37 2.58
C THR A 101 -14.85 -2.28 1.61
N ILE A 102 -15.49 -2.69 0.50
CA ILE A 102 -14.83 -3.49 -0.54
C ILE A 102 -13.58 -2.76 -1.03
N LYS A 103 -13.72 -1.48 -1.39
CA LYS A 103 -12.60 -0.64 -1.86
C LYS A 103 -11.51 -0.54 -0.81
N MET A 104 -11.86 -0.19 0.43
CA MET A 104 -10.88 -0.06 1.51
C MET A 104 -10.13 -1.37 1.78
N MET A 105 -10.85 -2.50 1.87
CA MET A 105 -10.26 -3.81 2.15
C MET A 105 -9.36 -4.30 1.02
N TYR A 106 -9.79 -4.10 -0.22
CA TYR A 106 -8.98 -4.40 -1.41
C TYR A 106 -7.69 -3.58 -1.46
N LEU A 107 -7.75 -2.30 -1.11
CA LEU A 107 -6.58 -1.43 -1.07
C LEU A 107 -5.61 -1.83 0.06
N TYR A 108 -6.09 -2.24 1.23
CA TYR A 108 -5.22 -2.79 2.29
C TYR A 108 -4.55 -4.11 1.88
N LEU A 109 -5.27 -4.97 1.16
CA LEU A 109 -4.68 -6.20 0.63
C LEU A 109 -3.63 -5.90 -0.46
N THR A 110 -3.91 -4.93 -1.34
CA THR A 110 -2.94 -4.44 -2.34
C THR A 110 -1.67 -3.90 -1.66
N ALA A 111 -1.82 -3.11 -0.60
CA ALA A 111 -0.67 -2.57 0.15
C ALA A 111 0.15 -3.70 0.80
N HIS A 112 -0.49 -4.79 1.23
CA HIS A 112 0.21 -5.96 1.76
C HIS A 112 1.10 -6.63 0.71
N PHE A 113 0.57 -6.90 -0.49
CA PHE A 113 1.35 -7.47 -1.59
C PHE A 113 2.49 -6.55 -2.01
N LEU A 114 2.21 -5.25 -2.17
CA LEU A 114 3.23 -4.27 -2.54
C LEU A 114 4.42 -4.26 -1.57
N VAL A 115 4.17 -4.27 -0.26
CA VAL A 115 5.25 -4.30 0.75
C VAL A 115 6.04 -5.61 0.67
N ASN A 116 5.37 -6.73 0.45
CA ASN A 116 6.04 -8.02 0.33
C ASN A 116 6.88 -8.13 -0.94
N ASP A 117 6.39 -7.59 -2.06
CA ASP A 117 7.13 -7.54 -3.33
C ASP A 117 8.39 -6.69 -3.19
N ILE A 118 8.26 -5.49 -2.63
CA ILE A 118 9.41 -4.59 -2.38
C ILE A 118 10.41 -5.24 -1.43
N ARG A 119 9.95 -5.89 -0.35
CA ARG A 119 10.82 -6.60 0.59
C ARG A 119 11.51 -7.79 -0.06
N THR A 120 10.83 -8.50 -0.96
CA THR A 120 11.41 -9.62 -1.70
C THR A 120 12.41 -9.15 -2.75
N ALA A 121 12.13 -8.02 -3.42
CA ALA A 121 13.06 -7.39 -4.36
C ALA A 121 14.31 -6.84 -3.67
N GLY A 122 14.17 -6.25 -2.48
CA GLY A 122 15.28 -5.73 -1.67
C GLY A 122 16.11 -6.82 -0.96
N ASN A 123 15.53 -8.00 -0.72
CA ASN A 123 16.27 -9.14 -0.19
C ASN A 123 17.00 -9.87 -1.32
N SER A 124 18.29 -9.58 -1.49
CA SER A 124 19.19 -10.36 -2.37
C SER A 124 19.06 -11.87 -2.10
N PHE A 125 18.57 -12.63 -3.09
CA PHE A 125 18.58 -14.09 -3.35
C PHE A 125 18.65 -15.15 -2.20
N GLY A 126 18.60 -14.80 -0.92
CA GLY A 126 18.91 -15.70 0.19
C GLY A 126 18.21 -15.42 1.53
N GLY A 127 17.30 -14.45 1.61
CA GLY A 127 16.62 -14.08 2.85
C GLY A 127 15.11 -14.28 2.79
N ALA A 128 14.61 -15.46 3.17
CA ALA A 128 13.18 -15.65 3.41
C ALA A 128 12.71 -14.69 4.52
N SER A 129 11.82 -13.77 4.15
CA SER A 129 11.30 -12.75 5.05
C SER A 129 10.24 -13.34 5.97
N TYR A 130 10.62 -13.63 7.21
CA TYR A 130 9.66 -14.02 8.25
C TYR A 130 8.84 -12.81 8.73
N SER A 131 7.67 -13.09 9.33
CA SER A 131 6.78 -12.09 9.95
C SER A 131 7.58 -11.14 10.83
N VAL A 132 7.42 -9.85 10.58
CA VAL A 132 8.11 -8.81 11.35
C VAL A 132 7.43 -8.70 12.72
N ALA A 133 7.80 -9.59 13.64
CA ALA A 133 7.28 -9.60 15.01
C ALA A 133 7.71 -8.36 15.81
N SER A 134 8.82 -7.71 15.40
CA SER A 134 9.31 -6.49 16.00
C SER A 134 9.82 -5.51 14.95
N ARG A 135 9.41 -4.24 15.08
CA ARG A 135 10.09 -3.12 14.42
C ARG A 135 10.66 -2.22 15.50
N SER A 136 11.95 -1.91 15.38
CA SER A 136 12.60 -0.90 16.21
C SER A 136 12.95 0.28 15.32
N VAL A 137 12.49 1.47 15.69
CA VAL A 137 12.93 2.73 15.09
C VAL A 137 13.54 3.58 16.21
N GLY A 138 14.88 3.67 16.23
CA GLY A 138 15.61 4.34 17.30
C GLY A 138 15.41 3.65 18.66
N ASN A 139 14.92 4.39 19.66
CA ASN A 139 14.66 3.89 21.01
C ASN A 139 13.25 3.30 21.21
N VAL A 140 12.40 3.28 20.19
CA VAL A 140 11.04 2.74 20.28
C VAL A 140 11.01 1.39 19.58
N SER A 141 10.90 0.33 20.39
CA SER A 141 10.62 -1.02 19.91
C SER A 141 9.13 -1.31 20.07
N GLU A 142 8.46 -1.58 18.97
CA GLU A 142 7.07 -2.04 18.96
C GLU A 142 7.08 -3.55 18.71
N SER A 143 6.48 -4.29 19.65
CA SER A 143 6.30 -5.74 19.57
C SER A 143 4.81 -6.02 19.41
N TYR A 144 4.44 -6.63 18.28
CA TYR A 144 3.05 -7.02 18.04
C TYR A 144 2.85 -8.46 18.51
N ALA A 145 1.99 -8.66 19.50
CA ALA A 145 1.56 -10.00 19.90
C ALA A 145 0.61 -10.56 18.83
N ILE A 146 1.12 -11.32 17.87
CA ILE A 146 0.32 -12.02 16.87
C ILE A 146 -0.35 -13.23 17.55
N PRO A 147 -1.69 -13.34 17.57
CA PRO A 147 -2.37 -14.51 18.12
C PRO A 147 -1.90 -15.81 17.46
N LYS A 148 -1.59 -16.82 18.28
CA LYS A 148 -1.00 -18.10 17.83
C LYS A 148 -1.84 -18.80 16.75
N ALA A 149 -3.17 -18.66 16.80
CA ALA A 149 -4.08 -19.19 15.79
C ALA A 149 -3.83 -18.67 14.36
N TYR A 150 -3.24 -17.49 14.21
CA TYR A 150 -2.90 -16.92 12.90
C TYR A 150 -1.48 -17.29 12.46
N ALA A 151 -0.56 -17.47 13.42
CA ALA A 151 0.80 -17.91 13.13
C ALA A 151 0.86 -19.38 12.70
N ASP A 152 -0.01 -20.24 13.28
CA ASP A 152 -0.04 -21.67 12.99
C ASP A 152 -0.69 -22.01 11.63
N ASN A 153 -1.47 -21.09 11.03
CA ASN A 153 -2.06 -21.28 9.70
C ASN A 153 -1.19 -20.62 8.62
N PRO A 154 -0.65 -21.37 7.64
CA PRO A 154 0.26 -20.81 6.63
C PRO A 154 -0.38 -19.70 5.78
N THR A 155 -1.69 -19.76 5.53
CA THR A 155 -2.41 -18.75 4.74
C THR A 155 -2.57 -17.44 5.51
N TYR A 156 -2.85 -17.51 6.81
CA TYR A 156 -2.96 -16.31 7.65
C TYR A 156 -1.61 -15.77 8.10
N SER A 157 -0.62 -16.64 8.24
CA SER A 157 0.76 -16.29 8.59
C SER A 157 1.34 -15.31 7.56
N PHE A 158 1.08 -15.52 6.26
CA PHE A 158 1.46 -14.57 5.21
C PHE A 158 0.90 -13.16 5.46
N LEU A 159 -0.41 -13.06 5.72
CA LEU A 159 -1.08 -11.77 5.98
C LEU A 159 -0.55 -11.06 7.24
N THR A 160 0.01 -11.80 8.21
CA THR A 160 0.59 -11.20 9.42
C THR A 160 1.99 -10.59 9.20
N GLN A 161 2.59 -10.76 8.02
CA GLN A 161 3.95 -10.27 7.75
C GLN A 161 4.07 -8.75 7.67
N SER A 162 2.96 -8.05 7.39
CA SER A 162 2.92 -6.59 7.35
C SER A 162 1.75 -6.02 8.17
N GLY A 163 1.90 -4.76 8.61
CA GLY A 163 0.83 -4.07 9.35
C GLY A 163 -0.45 -3.92 8.54
N TYR A 164 -0.34 -3.77 7.21
CA TYR A 164 -1.47 -3.70 6.29
C TYR A 164 -2.25 -5.01 6.23
N GLY A 165 -1.54 -6.14 6.15
CA GLY A 165 -2.18 -7.46 6.14
C GLY A 165 -2.80 -7.81 7.50
N THR A 166 -2.18 -7.41 8.60
CA THR A 166 -2.75 -7.55 9.95
C THR A 166 -4.01 -6.71 10.12
N LYS A 167 -4.03 -5.48 9.59
CA LYS A 167 -5.21 -4.61 9.60
C LYS A 167 -6.35 -5.19 8.74
N TYR A 168 -6.03 -5.69 7.56
CA TYR A 168 -6.98 -6.44 6.72
C TYR A 168 -7.56 -7.64 7.47
N LEU A 169 -6.72 -8.47 8.08
CA LEU A 169 -7.15 -9.64 8.85
C LEU A 169 -8.06 -9.25 10.03
N THR A 170 -7.72 -8.19 10.76
CA THR A 170 -8.53 -7.68 11.88
C THR A 170 -9.93 -7.25 11.45
N LEU A 171 -10.06 -6.68 10.24
CA LEU A 171 -11.34 -6.29 9.67
C LEU A 171 -12.10 -7.48 9.04
N LEU A 172 -11.38 -8.51 8.61
CA LEU A 172 -11.91 -9.74 8.01
C LEU A 172 -12.52 -10.69 9.05
N ILE A 173 -11.82 -10.91 10.17
CA ILE A 173 -12.16 -11.95 11.17
C ILE A 173 -13.61 -11.87 11.67
N PRO A 174 -14.14 -10.69 12.06
CA PRO A 174 -15.52 -10.61 12.55
C PRO A 174 -16.56 -11.05 11.52
N ARG A 175 -16.21 -11.01 10.23
CA ARG A 175 -17.09 -11.42 9.12
C ARG A 175 -16.97 -12.91 8.78
N LEU A 176 -15.87 -13.54 9.16
CA LEU A 176 -15.66 -14.99 8.99
C LEU A 176 -16.33 -15.81 10.11
N ILE A 177 -16.49 -15.22 11.30
CA ILE A 177 -17.17 -15.88 12.42
C ILE A 177 -18.67 -15.64 12.26
N GLY A 178 -19.38 -16.62 11.71
CA GLY A 178 -20.84 -16.57 11.54
C GLY A 178 -21.56 -16.39 12.88
N GLY A 179 -22.61 -15.56 12.89
CA GLY A 179 -23.45 -15.39 14.06
C GLY A 179 -24.18 -16.69 14.42
N VAL A 180 -24.03 -17.14 15.67
CA VAL A 180 -24.81 -18.27 16.19
C VAL A 180 -26.22 -17.74 16.51
N SER A 181 -27.21 -18.22 15.77
CA SER A 181 -28.63 -17.98 16.10
C SER A 181 -29.26 -19.27 16.63
N TRP A 182 -30.16 -19.10 17.61
CA TRP A 182 -30.93 -20.20 18.18
C TRP A 182 -32.38 -20.05 17.73
N VAL A 183 -32.93 -21.10 17.11
CA VAL A 183 -34.35 -21.16 16.76
C VAL A 183 -35.04 -22.09 17.74
N ALA A 184 -35.92 -21.54 18.58
CA ALA A 184 -36.76 -22.36 19.45
C ALA A 184 -37.86 -23.04 18.61
N GLY A 185 -37.83 -24.37 18.55
CA GLY A 185 -38.88 -25.16 17.90
C GLY A 185 -40.12 -25.28 18.80
N ALA A 186 -41.31 -25.26 18.20
CA ALA A 186 -42.57 -25.62 18.86
C ALA A 186 -43.31 -26.66 18.01
N THR A 187 -43.83 -27.71 18.64
CA THR A 187 -44.77 -28.66 18.03
C THR A 187 -46.20 -28.18 18.27
N ARG A 188 -47.03 -28.22 17.21
CA ARG A 188 -48.46 -27.94 17.33
C ARG A 188 -49.16 -29.15 18.01
N PRO A 189 -50.06 -28.92 18.98
CA PRO A 189 -50.87 -29.98 19.59
C PRO A 189 -51.91 -30.55 18.62
#